data_AF-B6ESC1-F1
#
_entry.id   AF-B6ESC1-F1
#
_cell.length_a   1.000
_cell.length_b   1.000
_cell.length_c   1.000
_cell.angle_alpha   90.00
_cell.angle_beta   90.00
_cell.angle_gamma   90.00
#
_symmetry.space_group_name_H-M   'P 1'
#
loop_
_entity.id
_entity.type
_entity.pdbx_description
1 polymer ?
#
loop_
_entity_poly.entity_id
_entity_poly.type
_entity_poly.pdbx_seq_one_letter_code
_entity_poly.pdbx_strand_id
1 'polypeptide(L)'
;MQAAEQKFKQWMRILIVLFLIVTAYLVMSDRLTPLTTQSKVQGFVVQISPEVSGRIVEVSHTNNQLVKKGELLFKIDDEKYQLAVRKAEIALAQAREQEASLVADIEASRSNVRTTQVTADNANREYHRIKRLAKSGAVSVSGLDSVLTKRDQSSANLMAAKQKVHALEVKLGKGDGQSSAVLSAKNTLKQAQLDLENTQVIAQNEGIITNMQLHVGVFANANQPLLTFIPTDSLWISADYREKATSKMNKGMKAEVAYDAMPGEVFPLTVESRDYGVASAQQKANGQLSSVEVSNRWVRDAQRVRVNLISSESLSPRLFVGSRATVIIYTSGNNIIDYIGHSLIVMISYLHYIY
;
A
#
# COMPACT_ATOMS: atom_id res chain seq x y z
N MET A 1 76.60 21.53 21.68
CA MET A 1 75.95 20.85 20.53
C MET A 1 75.30 19.51 20.91
N GLN A 2 75.96 18.63 21.69
CA GLN A 2 75.41 17.29 22.03
C GLN A 2 74.05 17.28 22.78
N ALA A 3 73.80 18.27 23.66
CA ALA A 3 72.53 18.36 24.39
C ALA A 3 71.32 18.70 23.50
N ALA A 4 71.53 19.46 22.41
CA ALA A 4 70.46 19.80 21.45
C ALA A 4 70.08 18.59 20.60
N GLU A 5 71.07 17.77 20.23
CA GLU A 5 70.86 16.55 19.45
C GLU A 5 70.11 15.46 20.25
N GLN A 6 70.42 15.33 21.55
CA GLN A 6 69.66 14.43 22.44
C GLN A 6 68.21 14.87 22.62
N LYS A 7 67.95 16.17 22.82
CA LYS A 7 66.59 16.71 22.88
C LYS A 7 65.84 16.47 21.57
N PHE A 8 66.46 16.72 20.41
CA PHE A 8 65.85 16.44 19.10
C PHE A 8 65.48 14.96 18.91
N LYS A 9 66.38 14.03 19.28
CA LYS A 9 66.09 12.58 19.23
C LYS A 9 64.95 12.18 20.17
N GLN A 10 64.82 12.82 21.34
CA GLN A 10 63.69 12.60 22.26
C GLN A 10 62.37 13.10 21.67
N TRP A 11 62.32 14.33 21.14
CA TRP A 11 61.14 14.87 20.46
C TRP A 11 60.74 14.05 19.24
N MET A 12 61.71 13.60 18.43
CA MET A 12 61.47 12.71 17.29
C MET A 12 60.86 11.38 17.73
N ARG A 13 61.37 10.76 18.80
CA ARG A 13 60.80 9.51 19.34
C ARG A 13 59.38 9.73 19.85
N ILE A 14 59.11 10.84 20.56
CA ILE A 14 57.77 11.20 21.02
C ILE A 14 56.82 11.36 19.84
N LEU A 15 57.24 12.07 18.79
CA LEU A 15 56.43 12.27 17.57
C LEU A 15 56.16 10.95 16.83
N ILE A 16 57.15 10.07 16.73
CA ILE A 16 56.98 8.74 16.10
C ILE A 16 56.00 7.88 16.93
N VAL A 17 56.16 7.86 18.25
CA VAL A 17 55.25 7.12 19.14
C VAL A 17 53.84 7.69 19.05
N LEU A 18 53.69 9.01 19.07
CA LEU A 18 52.41 9.68 18.89
C LEU A 18 51.79 9.35 17.53
N PHE A 19 52.56 9.39 16.45
CA PHE A 19 52.11 9.04 15.11
C PHE A 19 51.63 7.59 15.02
N LEU A 20 52.37 6.65 15.62
CA LEU A 20 51.97 5.23 15.68
C LEU A 20 50.70 5.04 16.50
N ILE A 21 50.55 5.74 17.63
CA ILE A 21 49.34 5.70 18.47
C ILE A 21 48.14 6.25 17.69
N VAL A 22 48.28 7.41 17.04
CA VAL A 22 47.21 8.01 16.24
C VAL A 22 46.84 7.12 15.07
N THR A 23 47.83 6.55 14.38
CA THR A 23 47.57 5.63 13.26
C THR A 23 46.86 4.37 13.72
N ALA A 24 47.30 3.75 14.82
CA ALA A 24 46.65 2.59 15.42
C ALA A 24 45.22 2.92 15.84
N TYR A 25 45.00 4.10 16.44
CA TYR A 25 43.67 4.58 16.79
C TYR A 25 42.77 4.76 15.57
N LEU A 26 43.23 5.41 14.49
CA LEU A 26 42.43 5.62 13.28
C LEU A 26 42.01 4.30 12.63
N VAL A 27 42.94 3.34 12.54
CA VAL A 27 42.64 1.99 12.00
C VAL A 27 41.62 1.26 12.88
N MET A 28 41.72 1.42 14.20
CA MET A 28 40.84 0.74 15.15
C MET A 28 39.46 1.42 15.26
N SER A 29 39.40 2.75 15.26
CA SER A 29 38.17 3.55 15.30
C SER A 29 37.29 3.29 14.07
N ASP A 30 37.89 3.13 12.89
CA ASP A 30 37.18 2.76 11.66
C ASP A 30 36.36 1.45 11.76
N ARG A 31 36.66 0.60 12.76
CA ARG A 31 35.96 -0.68 13.00
C ARG A 31 35.14 -0.69 14.30
N LEU A 32 35.60 0.01 15.33
CA LEU A 32 35.03 -0.04 16.69
C LEU A 32 34.06 1.12 17.00
N THR A 33 34.35 2.30 16.45
CA THR A 33 33.52 3.51 16.57
C THR A 33 33.43 4.21 15.22
N PRO A 34 32.90 3.52 14.19
CA PRO A 34 32.85 4.10 12.86
C PRO A 34 31.99 5.37 12.84
N LEU A 35 32.59 6.43 12.30
CA LEU A 35 31.97 7.73 12.11
C LEU A 35 31.78 7.98 10.60
N THR A 36 30.63 8.53 10.23
CA THR A 36 30.37 8.94 8.85
C THR A 36 29.67 10.30 8.81
N THR A 37 30.12 11.15 7.90
CA THR A 37 29.46 12.41 7.52
C THR A 37 28.54 12.22 6.32
N GLN A 38 28.53 11.03 5.72
CA GLN A 38 27.67 10.67 4.60
C GLN A 38 26.35 10.13 5.13
N SER A 39 25.62 10.99 5.84
CA SER A 39 24.30 10.65 6.35
C SER A 39 23.29 11.77 6.09
N LYS A 40 22.04 11.37 5.98
CA LYS A 40 20.91 12.26 5.74
C LYS A 40 19.67 11.77 6.47
N VAL A 41 18.84 12.72 6.90
CA VAL A 41 17.47 12.46 7.30
C VAL A 41 16.68 12.05 6.07
N GLN A 42 16.01 10.90 6.15
CA GLN A 42 15.10 10.36 5.16
C GLN A 42 13.69 10.35 5.74
N GLY A 43 12.70 10.28 4.86
CA GLY A 43 11.30 10.14 5.22
C GLY A 43 10.52 9.60 4.05
N PHE A 44 9.29 9.14 4.30
CA PHE A 44 8.40 8.83 3.20
C PHE A 44 7.98 10.12 2.50
N VAL A 45 8.20 10.16 1.19
CA VAL A 45 7.76 11.25 0.33
C VAL A 45 6.56 10.74 -0.46
N VAL A 46 5.37 11.09 0.00
CA VAL A 46 4.12 10.60 -0.59
C VAL A 46 3.61 11.63 -1.60
N GLN A 47 3.38 11.19 -2.83
CA GLN A 47 2.74 12.03 -3.84
C GLN A 47 1.23 11.87 -3.73
N ILE A 48 0.51 12.95 -3.46
CA ILE A 48 -0.94 12.92 -3.36
C ILE A 48 -1.52 13.28 -4.73
N SER A 49 -2.20 12.30 -5.33
CA SER A 49 -2.96 12.44 -6.57
C SER A 49 -4.45 12.20 -6.32
N PRO A 50 -5.34 12.93 -7.00
CA PRO A 50 -6.76 12.66 -6.89
C PRO A 50 -7.10 11.36 -7.62
N GLU A 51 -8.08 10.63 -7.10
CA GLU A 51 -8.59 9.41 -7.75
C GLU A 51 -9.59 9.73 -8.88
N VAL A 52 -10.20 10.92 -8.83
CA VAL A 52 -11.19 11.39 -9.79
C VAL A 52 -10.75 12.71 -10.44
N SER A 53 -11.25 13.01 -11.64
CA SER A 53 -10.86 14.20 -12.40
C SER A 53 -11.93 15.29 -12.33
N GLY A 54 -11.52 16.54 -12.14
CA GLY A 54 -12.45 17.67 -12.14
C GLY A 54 -11.76 18.98 -11.82
N ARG A 55 -12.53 20.07 -11.81
CA ARG A 55 -12.01 21.39 -11.42
C ARG A 55 -11.90 21.48 -9.91
N ILE A 56 -10.83 22.09 -9.43
CA ILE A 56 -10.64 22.34 -7.99
C ILE A 56 -11.47 23.55 -7.59
N VAL A 57 -12.33 23.38 -6.59
CA VAL A 57 -13.23 24.42 -6.08
C VAL A 57 -12.76 24.98 -4.75
N GLU A 58 -12.01 24.19 -3.97
CA GLU A 58 -11.50 24.59 -2.66
C GLU A 58 -10.10 24.00 -2.43
N VAL A 59 -9.23 24.79 -1.81
CA VAL A 59 -7.92 24.37 -1.31
C VAL A 59 -7.83 24.84 0.13
N SER A 60 -7.80 23.91 1.08
CA SER A 60 -7.98 24.23 2.51
C SER A 60 -6.67 24.53 3.23
N HIS A 61 -5.52 24.16 2.65
CA HIS A 61 -4.20 24.35 3.24
C HIS A 61 -3.22 24.99 2.26
N THR A 62 -2.15 25.55 2.81
CA THR A 62 -1.08 26.19 2.05
C THR A 62 0.19 25.34 2.01
N ASN A 63 1.10 25.67 1.09
CA ASN A 63 2.37 24.98 0.98
C ASN A 63 3.21 25.17 2.26
N ASN A 64 3.91 24.11 2.70
CA ASN A 64 4.72 24.05 3.93
C ASN A 64 3.92 24.12 5.25
N GLN A 65 2.63 23.79 5.21
CA GLN A 65 1.78 23.75 6.40
C GLN A 65 1.68 22.33 6.98
N LEU A 66 1.64 22.24 8.31
CA LEU A 66 1.32 21.00 9.03
C LEU A 66 -0.18 20.71 8.92
N VAL A 67 -0.51 19.47 8.58
CA VAL A 67 -1.87 18.96 8.40
C VAL A 67 -2.07 17.77 9.30
N LYS A 68 -3.22 17.73 9.98
CA LYS A 68 -3.59 16.58 10.80
C LYS A 68 -4.31 15.52 9.99
N LYS A 69 -4.27 14.29 10.49
CA LYS A 69 -5.07 13.19 9.93
C LYS A 69 -6.55 13.55 9.85
N GLY A 70 -7.14 13.33 8.68
CA GLY A 70 -8.56 13.57 8.39
C GLY A 70 -8.90 14.97 7.91
N GLU A 71 -7.94 15.91 7.91
CA GLU A 71 -8.18 17.24 7.38
C GLU A 71 -8.28 17.22 5.85
N LEU A 72 -9.24 18.00 5.32
CA LEU A 72 -9.41 18.21 3.88
C LEU A 72 -8.21 18.95 3.32
N LEU A 73 -7.60 18.45 2.24
CA LEU A 73 -6.49 19.10 1.55
C LEU A 73 -7.03 20.00 0.43
N PHE A 74 -7.85 19.41 -0.43
CA PHE A 74 -8.53 20.13 -1.51
C PHE A 74 -9.80 19.39 -1.91
N LYS A 75 -10.74 20.14 -2.48
CA LYS A 75 -12.02 19.64 -2.99
C LYS A 75 -12.14 19.85 -4.49
N ILE A 76 -12.52 18.78 -5.18
CA ILE A 76 -12.91 18.79 -6.59
C ILE A 76 -14.41 19.08 -6.67
N ASP A 77 -14.81 19.80 -7.73
CA ASP A 77 -16.22 20.03 -8.08
C ASP A 77 -17.00 18.71 -8.09
N ASP A 78 -17.97 18.61 -7.19
CA ASP A 78 -18.73 17.40 -6.91
C ASP A 78 -20.07 17.34 -7.64
N GLU A 79 -20.49 18.38 -8.36
CA GLU A 79 -21.83 18.44 -8.96
C GLU A 79 -22.10 17.28 -9.92
N LYS A 80 -21.12 16.97 -10.78
CA LYS A 80 -21.17 15.84 -11.71
C LYS A 80 -21.28 14.50 -10.98
N TYR A 81 -20.59 14.37 -9.85
CA TYR A 81 -20.55 13.13 -9.07
C TYR A 81 -21.84 12.93 -8.27
N GLN A 82 -22.38 14.00 -7.69
CA GLN A 82 -23.70 13.97 -7.06
C GLN A 82 -24.80 13.60 -8.07
N LEU A 83 -24.72 14.12 -9.30
CA LEU A 83 -25.65 13.75 -10.36
C LEU A 83 -25.50 12.26 -10.75
N ALA A 84 -24.27 11.75 -10.81
CA ALA A 84 -24.02 10.33 -11.07
C ALA A 84 -24.61 9.43 -9.97
N VAL A 85 -24.49 9.82 -8.69
CA VAL A 85 -25.13 9.13 -7.57
C VAL A 85 -26.65 9.12 -7.74
N ARG A 86 -27.28 10.27 -7.98
CA ARG A 86 -28.74 10.36 -8.22
C ARG A 86 -29.19 9.48 -9.38
N LYS A 87 -28.44 9.45 -10.48
CA LYS A 87 -28.73 8.59 -11.64
C LYS A 87 -28.65 7.11 -11.27
N ALA A 88 -27.65 6.72 -10.48
CA ALA A 88 -27.49 5.34 -10.03
C ALA A 88 -28.56 4.92 -9.00
N GLU A 89 -29.02 5.84 -8.15
CA GLU A 89 -30.16 5.60 -7.24
C GLU A 89 -31.46 5.33 -8.01
N ILE A 90 -31.74 6.12 -9.04
CA ILE A 90 -32.89 5.91 -9.94
C ILE A 90 -32.78 4.54 -10.63
N ALA A 91 -31.60 4.20 -11.16
CA ALA A 91 -31.38 2.90 -11.79
C ALA A 91 -31.58 1.72 -10.81
N LEU A 92 -31.18 1.88 -9.55
CA LEU A 92 -31.45 0.89 -8.50
C LEU A 92 -32.94 0.76 -8.19
N ALA A 93 -33.67 1.88 -8.13
CA ALA A 93 -35.12 1.86 -7.96
C ALA A 93 -35.81 1.11 -9.11
N GLN A 94 -35.45 1.42 -10.35
CA GLN A 94 -35.96 0.72 -11.54
C GLN A 94 -35.65 -0.78 -11.53
N ALA A 95 -34.43 -1.16 -11.12
CA ALA A 95 -34.05 -2.57 -11.00
C ALA A 95 -34.88 -3.30 -9.93
N ARG A 96 -35.21 -2.65 -8.81
CA ARG A 96 -36.09 -3.20 -7.76
C ARG A 96 -37.52 -3.34 -8.24
N GLU A 97 -38.04 -2.39 -9.00
CA GLU A 97 -39.38 -2.51 -9.61
C GLU A 97 -39.44 -3.69 -10.59
N GLN A 98 -38.40 -3.88 -11.39
CA GLN A 98 -38.29 -5.02 -12.30
C GLN A 98 -38.22 -6.35 -11.55
N GLU A 99 -37.50 -6.40 -10.42
CA GLU A 99 -37.46 -7.57 -9.54
C GLU A 99 -38.83 -7.86 -8.93
N ALA A 100 -39.54 -6.84 -8.44
CA ALA A 100 -40.89 -7.01 -7.90
C ALA A 100 -41.87 -7.58 -8.95
N SER A 101 -41.78 -7.10 -10.20
CA SER A 101 -42.53 -7.67 -11.33
C SER A 101 -42.17 -9.13 -11.57
N LEU A 102 -40.88 -9.48 -11.50
CA LEU A 102 -40.41 -10.86 -11.67
C LEU A 102 -40.94 -11.80 -10.57
N VAL A 103 -40.99 -11.33 -9.32
CA VAL A 103 -41.57 -12.08 -8.20
C VAL A 103 -43.06 -12.32 -8.43
N ALA A 104 -43.81 -11.32 -8.90
CA ALA A 104 -45.21 -11.48 -9.26
C ALA A 104 -45.42 -12.51 -10.40
N ASP A 105 -44.57 -12.48 -11.42
CA ASP A 105 -44.60 -13.43 -12.54
C ASP A 105 -44.29 -14.88 -12.10
N ILE A 106 -43.40 -15.04 -11.12
CA ILE A 106 -43.10 -16.35 -10.51
C ILE A 106 -44.34 -16.88 -9.79
N GLU A 107 -45.03 -16.06 -9.00
CA GLU A 107 -46.23 -16.53 -8.28
C GLU A 107 -47.40 -16.84 -9.22
N ALA A 108 -47.59 -16.05 -10.28
CA ALA A 108 -48.54 -16.35 -11.34
C ALA A 108 -48.18 -17.68 -12.05
N SER A 109 -46.90 -17.90 -12.35
CA SER A 109 -46.42 -19.14 -12.99
C SER A 109 -46.54 -20.36 -12.07
N ARG A 110 -46.33 -20.20 -10.76
CA ARG A 110 -46.57 -21.25 -9.75
C ARG A 110 -48.04 -21.63 -9.67
N SER A 111 -48.94 -20.66 -9.75
CA SER A 111 -50.38 -20.92 -9.85
C SER A 111 -50.72 -21.75 -11.10
N ASN A 112 -50.12 -21.44 -12.24
CA ASN A 112 -50.29 -22.23 -13.47
C ASN A 112 -49.72 -23.66 -13.34
N VAL A 113 -48.60 -23.85 -12.63
CA VAL A 113 -48.09 -25.19 -12.30
C VAL A 113 -49.10 -25.97 -11.46
N ARG A 114 -49.74 -25.35 -10.45
CA ARG A 114 -50.78 -26.00 -9.65
C ARG A 114 -51.96 -26.46 -10.52
N THR A 115 -52.45 -25.62 -11.42
CA THR A 115 -53.57 -25.97 -12.33
C THR A 115 -53.19 -27.10 -13.31
N THR A 116 -52.01 -27.02 -13.93
CA THR A 116 -51.53 -28.06 -14.86
C THR A 116 -51.22 -29.37 -14.16
N GLN A 117 -50.75 -29.33 -12.91
CA GLN A 117 -50.54 -30.51 -12.07
C GLN A 117 -51.86 -31.25 -11.82
N VAL A 118 -52.93 -30.54 -11.42
CA VAL A 118 -54.26 -31.14 -11.22
C VAL A 118 -54.77 -31.79 -12.51
N THR A 119 -54.55 -31.15 -13.67
CA THR A 119 -54.97 -31.69 -14.97
C THR A 119 -54.18 -32.96 -15.34
N ALA A 120 -52.86 -32.95 -15.11
CA ALA A 120 -52.01 -34.13 -15.33
C ALA A 120 -52.39 -35.29 -14.39
N ASP A 121 -52.67 -35.01 -13.11
CA ASP A 121 -53.08 -36.00 -12.12
C ASP A 121 -54.45 -36.62 -12.48
N ASN A 122 -55.39 -35.80 -12.96
CA ASN A 122 -56.68 -36.28 -13.46
C ASN A 122 -56.50 -37.20 -14.68
N ALA A 123 -55.71 -36.78 -15.67
CA ALA A 123 -55.43 -37.57 -16.86
C ALA A 123 -54.72 -38.90 -16.52
N ASN A 124 -53.81 -38.88 -15.55
CA ASN A 124 -53.13 -40.08 -15.08
C ASN A 124 -54.07 -41.05 -14.36
N ARG A 125 -54.93 -40.55 -13.46
CA ARG A 125 -55.96 -41.36 -12.78
C ARG A 125 -56.89 -42.02 -13.79
N GLU A 126 -57.32 -41.28 -14.81
CA GLU A 126 -58.19 -41.80 -15.86
C GLU A 126 -57.50 -42.85 -16.71
N TYR A 127 -56.25 -42.63 -17.13
CA TYR A 127 -55.45 -43.64 -17.81
C TYR A 127 -55.37 -44.95 -17.00
N HIS A 128 -55.10 -44.88 -15.70
CA HIS A 128 -55.04 -46.06 -14.85
C HIS A 128 -56.39 -46.77 -14.72
N ARG A 129 -57.49 -46.02 -14.65
CA ARG A 129 -58.85 -46.57 -14.61
C ARG A 129 -59.16 -47.34 -15.89
N ILE A 130 -58.95 -46.71 -17.04
CA ILE A 130 -59.20 -47.30 -18.35
C ILE A 130 -58.25 -48.47 -18.64
N LYS A 131 -56.97 -48.39 -18.23
CA LYS A 131 -56.02 -49.51 -18.34
C LYS A 131 -56.48 -50.75 -17.59
N ARG A 132 -57.08 -50.61 -16.40
CA ARG A 132 -57.66 -51.75 -15.66
C ARG A 132 -58.86 -52.35 -16.39
N LEU A 133 -59.74 -51.50 -16.93
CA LEU A 133 -60.92 -51.93 -17.70
C LEU A 133 -60.55 -52.60 -19.03
N ALA A 134 -59.49 -52.15 -19.69
CA ALA A 134 -58.96 -52.75 -20.90
C ALA A 134 -58.43 -54.17 -20.66
N LYS A 135 -57.80 -54.43 -19.50
CA LYS A 135 -57.35 -55.80 -19.12
C LYS A 135 -58.51 -56.79 -18.97
N SER A 136 -59.70 -56.31 -18.58
CA SER A 136 -60.92 -57.11 -18.51
C SER A 136 -61.70 -57.17 -19.83
N GLY A 137 -61.17 -56.63 -20.94
CA GLY A 137 -61.82 -56.63 -22.25
C GLY A 137 -62.97 -55.62 -22.41
N ALA A 138 -63.16 -54.71 -21.44
CA ALA A 138 -64.31 -53.80 -21.40
C ALA A 138 -64.13 -52.51 -22.23
N VAL A 139 -62.95 -52.28 -22.83
CA VAL A 139 -62.63 -51.06 -23.59
C VAL A 139 -61.78 -51.43 -24.81
N SER A 140 -61.93 -50.67 -25.91
CA SER A 140 -61.13 -50.84 -27.14
C SER A 140 -59.68 -50.36 -26.99
N VAL A 141 -58.78 -50.90 -27.83
CA VAL A 141 -57.36 -50.50 -27.89
C VAL A 141 -57.22 -49.00 -28.20
N SER A 142 -57.98 -48.51 -29.18
CA SER A 142 -58.02 -47.07 -29.53
C SER A 142 -58.45 -46.18 -28.36
N GLY A 143 -59.40 -46.66 -27.53
CA GLY A 143 -59.79 -45.95 -26.31
C GLY A 143 -58.67 -45.84 -25.28
N LEU A 144 -57.86 -46.89 -25.14
CA LEU A 144 -56.67 -46.89 -24.28
C LEU A 144 -55.57 -45.96 -24.81
N ASP A 145 -55.33 -45.95 -26.13
CA ASP A 145 -54.33 -45.09 -26.77
C ASP A 145 -54.71 -43.60 -26.65
N SER A 146 -56.01 -43.27 -26.74
CA SER A 146 -56.49 -41.90 -26.56
C SER A 146 -56.22 -41.35 -25.15
N VAL A 147 -56.44 -42.15 -24.10
CA VAL A 147 -56.14 -41.70 -22.73
C VAL A 147 -54.65 -41.70 -22.43
N LEU A 148 -53.87 -42.58 -23.06
CA LEU A 148 -52.41 -42.57 -22.97
C LEU A 148 -51.83 -41.28 -23.57
N THR A 149 -52.21 -40.93 -24.80
CA THR A 149 -51.76 -39.69 -25.45
C THR A 149 -52.20 -38.45 -24.67
N LYS A 150 -53.42 -38.45 -24.08
CA LYS A 150 -53.88 -37.35 -23.23
C LYS A 150 -53.07 -37.20 -21.94
N ARG A 151 -52.69 -38.32 -21.30
CA ARG A 151 -51.78 -38.32 -20.14
C ARG A 151 -50.43 -37.74 -20.54
N ASP A 152 -49.85 -38.19 -21.64
CA ASP A 152 -48.52 -37.77 -22.08
C ASP A 152 -48.49 -36.29 -22.44
N GLN A 153 -49.51 -35.79 -23.15
CA GLN A 153 -49.67 -34.36 -23.42
C GLN A 153 -49.78 -33.53 -22.13
N SER A 154 -50.57 -33.99 -21.16
CA SER A 154 -50.76 -33.27 -19.90
C SER A 154 -49.50 -33.27 -19.04
N SER A 155 -48.75 -34.38 -19.07
CA SER A 155 -47.43 -34.50 -18.43
C SER A 155 -46.40 -33.56 -19.06
N ALA A 156 -46.34 -33.50 -20.39
CA ALA A 156 -45.48 -32.57 -21.12
C ALA A 156 -45.81 -31.10 -20.80
N ASN A 157 -47.10 -30.75 -20.73
CA ASN A 157 -47.54 -29.40 -20.36
C ASN A 157 -47.13 -29.03 -18.93
N LEU A 158 -47.25 -29.97 -17.99
CA LEU A 158 -46.79 -29.78 -16.61
C LEU A 158 -45.27 -29.58 -16.55
N MET A 159 -44.49 -30.37 -17.29
CA MET A 159 -43.04 -30.21 -17.37
C MET A 159 -42.68 -28.82 -17.93
N ALA A 160 -43.32 -28.38 -19.02
CA ALA A 160 -43.10 -27.05 -19.58
C ALA A 160 -43.44 -25.93 -18.58
N ALA A 161 -44.54 -26.05 -17.83
CA ALA A 161 -44.92 -25.09 -16.79
C ALA A 161 -43.90 -25.04 -15.65
N LYS A 162 -43.40 -26.20 -15.18
CA LYS A 162 -42.34 -26.27 -14.17
C LYS A 162 -41.03 -25.64 -14.64
N GLN A 163 -40.64 -25.89 -15.89
CA GLN A 163 -39.44 -25.29 -16.48
C GLN A 163 -39.55 -23.77 -16.62
N LYS A 164 -40.76 -23.25 -16.90
CA LYS A 164 -41.00 -21.79 -16.92
C LYS A 164 -40.76 -21.16 -15.55
N VAL A 165 -41.26 -21.77 -14.47
CA VAL A 165 -41.00 -21.30 -13.10
C VAL A 165 -39.50 -21.34 -12.80
N HIS A 166 -38.83 -22.46 -13.09
CA HIS A 166 -37.40 -22.59 -12.85
C HIS A 166 -36.57 -21.53 -13.60
N ALA A 167 -36.90 -21.24 -14.87
CA ALA A 167 -36.24 -20.21 -15.64
C ALA A 167 -36.42 -18.80 -15.04
N LEU A 168 -37.58 -18.50 -14.43
CA LEU A 168 -37.81 -17.24 -13.73
C LEU A 168 -37.07 -17.18 -12.39
N GLU A 169 -37.03 -18.28 -11.63
CA GLU A 169 -36.26 -18.39 -10.38
C GLU A 169 -34.76 -18.20 -10.61
N VAL A 170 -34.21 -18.75 -11.70
CA VAL A 170 -32.82 -18.52 -12.11
C VAL A 170 -32.56 -17.04 -12.42
N LYS A 171 -33.50 -16.34 -13.05
CA LYS A 171 -33.40 -14.89 -13.29
C LYS A 171 -33.46 -14.07 -11.99
N LEU A 172 -34.26 -14.51 -11.01
CA LEU A 172 -34.36 -13.87 -9.70
C LEU A 172 -33.10 -14.10 -8.86
N GLY A 173 -32.43 -15.25 -9.01
CA GLY A 173 -31.19 -15.55 -8.31
C GLY A 173 -31.41 -16.06 -6.89
N LYS A 174 -30.57 -15.61 -5.95
CA LYS A 174 -30.47 -16.17 -4.58
C LYS A 174 -31.56 -15.69 -3.60
N GLY A 175 -32.53 -14.89 -4.07
CA GLY A 175 -33.62 -14.36 -3.24
C GLY A 175 -33.94 -12.90 -3.54
N ASP A 176 -34.84 -12.34 -2.75
CA ASP A 176 -35.30 -10.95 -2.88
C ASP A 176 -34.15 -9.95 -2.67
N GLY A 177 -34.05 -8.94 -3.55
CA GLY A 177 -32.96 -7.97 -3.56
C GLY A 177 -31.62 -8.49 -4.08
N GLN A 178 -31.56 -9.71 -4.62
CA GLN A 178 -30.35 -10.36 -5.15
C GLN A 178 -30.45 -10.75 -6.63
N SER A 179 -31.47 -10.27 -7.35
CA SER A 179 -31.46 -10.36 -8.81
C SER A 179 -30.21 -9.71 -9.40
N SER A 180 -29.73 -10.27 -10.50
CA SER A 180 -28.52 -9.77 -11.18
C SER A 180 -28.62 -8.28 -11.53
N ALA A 181 -29.81 -7.83 -11.93
CA ALA A 181 -30.09 -6.43 -12.21
C ALA A 181 -29.93 -5.54 -10.97
N VAL A 182 -30.49 -5.95 -9.82
CA VAL A 182 -30.38 -5.20 -8.56
C VAL A 182 -28.94 -5.18 -8.05
N LEU A 183 -28.21 -6.30 -8.13
CA LEU A 183 -26.80 -6.36 -7.73
C LEU A 183 -25.92 -5.45 -8.61
N SER A 184 -26.14 -5.47 -9.92
CA SER A 184 -25.44 -4.57 -10.85
C SER A 184 -25.72 -3.11 -10.52
N ALA A 185 -26.99 -2.73 -10.33
CA ALA A 185 -27.35 -1.36 -9.98
C ALA A 185 -26.82 -0.92 -8.61
N LYS A 186 -26.80 -1.81 -7.60
CA LYS A 186 -26.16 -1.57 -6.30
C LYS A 186 -24.66 -1.29 -6.45
N ASN A 187 -23.97 -2.07 -7.27
CA ASN A 187 -22.53 -1.86 -7.51
C ASN A 187 -22.28 -0.54 -8.23
N THR A 188 -23.10 -0.18 -9.22
CA THR A 188 -23.02 1.12 -9.91
C THR A 188 -23.26 2.29 -8.94
N LEU A 189 -24.24 2.16 -8.04
CA LEU A 189 -24.47 3.17 -7.00
C LEU A 189 -23.27 3.28 -6.06
N LYS A 190 -22.72 2.15 -5.61
CA LYS A 190 -21.55 2.17 -4.72
C LYS A 190 -20.33 2.79 -5.40
N GLN A 191 -20.10 2.52 -6.68
CA GLN A 191 -19.03 3.16 -7.46
C GLN A 191 -19.24 4.67 -7.53
N ALA A 192 -20.44 5.13 -7.88
CA ALA A 192 -20.73 6.57 -7.96
C ALA A 192 -20.57 7.28 -6.60
N GLN A 193 -20.92 6.60 -5.49
CA GLN A 193 -20.71 7.11 -4.14
C GLN A 193 -19.22 7.22 -3.78
N LEU A 194 -18.41 6.22 -4.15
CA LEU A 194 -16.96 6.26 -3.96
C LEU A 194 -16.33 7.39 -4.79
N ASP A 195 -16.75 7.54 -6.05
CA ASP A 195 -16.27 8.62 -6.90
C ASP A 195 -16.63 10.00 -6.32
N LEU A 196 -17.82 10.13 -5.70
CA LEU A 196 -18.23 11.34 -4.97
C LEU A 196 -17.39 11.57 -3.72
N GLU A 197 -17.12 10.54 -2.92
CA GLU A 197 -16.26 10.62 -1.74
C GLU A 197 -14.84 11.06 -2.12
N ASN A 198 -14.31 10.48 -3.20
CA ASN A 198 -12.99 10.78 -3.77
C ASN A 198 -12.86 12.20 -4.35
N THR A 199 -13.94 12.98 -4.45
CA THR A 199 -13.85 14.41 -4.75
C THR A 199 -13.20 15.20 -3.62
N GLN A 200 -13.26 14.68 -2.39
CA GLN A 200 -12.66 15.27 -1.20
C GLN A 200 -11.37 14.52 -0.89
N VAL A 201 -10.23 15.16 -1.16
CA VAL A 201 -8.94 14.56 -0.89
C VAL A 201 -8.50 14.98 0.50
N ILE A 202 -8.43 14.01 1.42
CA ILE A 202 -8.08 14.23 2.84
C ILE A 202 -6.69 13.67 3.17
N ALA A 203 -6.08 14.18 4.24
CA ALA A 203 -4.82 13.65 4.75
C ALA A 203 -5.03 12.33 5.52
N GLN A 204 -4.37 11.25 5.11
CA GLN A 204 -4.50 9.93 5.76
C GLN A 204 -3.73 9.83 7.09
N ASN A 205 -2.66 10.61 7.25
CA ASN A 205 -1.81 10.71 8.45
C ASN A 205 -1.52 12.18 8.75
N GLU A 206 -0.89 12.46 9.89
CA GLU A 206 -0.32 13.77 10.17
C GLU A 206 0.97 13.99 9.36
N GLY A 207 1.16 15.19 8.81
CA GLY A 207 2.32 15.47 7.98
C GLY A 207 2.34 16.88 7.40
N ILE A 208 3.38 17.19 6.65
CA ILE A 208 3.62 18.52 6.06
C ILE A 208 3.38 18.45 4.55
N ILE A 209 2.60 19.39 4.02
CA ILE A 209 2.44 19.58 2.57
C ILE A 209 3.68 20.30 2.02
N THR A 210 4.24 19.80 0.93
CA THR A 210 5.34 20.42 0.20
C THR A 210 5.07 20.38 -1.31
N ASN A 211 5.73 21.25 -2.08
CA ASN A 211 5.60 21.33 -3.54
C ASN A 211 4.12 21.32 -4.02
N MET A 212 3.28 22.14 -3.38
CA MET A 212 1.87 22.25 -3.73
C MET A 212 1.70 23.06 -5.03
N GLN A 213 1.22 22.40 -6.09
CA GLN A 213 0.92 23.03 -7.39
C GLN A 213 -0.59 23.15 -7.60
N LEU A 214 -1.30 23.51 -6.54
CA LEU A 214 -2.75 23.57 -6.47
C LEU A 214 -3.23 25.00 -6.41
N HIS A 215 -4.23 25.33 -7.22
CA HIS A 215 -4.95 26.58 -7.14
C HIS A 215 -6.41 26.34 -7.52
N VAL A 216 -7.32 27.08 -6.87
CA VAL A 216 -8.75 27.06 -7.21
C VAL A 216 -8.93 27.42 -8.68
N GLY A 217 -9.75 26.67 -9.40
CA GLY A 217 -10.01 26.84 -10.83
C GLY A 217 -9.17 25.95 -11.76
N VAL A 218 -8.06 25.38 -11.27
CA VAL A 218 -7.25 24.43 -12.04
C VAL A 218 -8.02 23.13 -12.26
N PHE A 219 -7.82 22.50 -13.42
CA PHE A 219 -8.37 21.18 -13.71
C PHE A 219 -7.39 20.09 -13.26
N ALA A 220 -7.84 19.25 -12.33
CA ALA A 220 -7.11 18.12 -11.82
C ALA A 220 -7.45 16.84 -12.61
N ASN A 221 -6.41 16.13 -13.07
CA ASN A 221 -6.56 14.82 -13.69
C ASN A 221 -6.35 13.71 -12.65
N ALA A 222 -7.10 12.63 -12.78
CA ALA A 222 -6.94 11.45 -11.94
C ALA A 222 -5.53 10.86 -12.08
N ASN A 223 -4.99 10.34 -10.98
CA ASN A 223 -3.65 9.74 -10.90
C ASN A 223 -2.49 10.66 -11.27
N GLN A 224 -2.70 11.99 -11.32
CA GLN A 224 -1.62 12.96 -11.45
C GLN A 224 -1.33 13.60 -10.09
N PRO A 225 -0.09 13.51 -9.57
CA PRO A 225 0.28 14.17 -8.32
C PRO A 225 0.10 15.68 -8.40
N LEU A 226 -0.53 16.25 -7.38
CA LEU A 226 -0.77 17.71 -7.29
C LEU A 226 -0.03 18.37 -6.13
N LEU A 227 0.29 17.58 -5.11
CA LEU A 227 1.11 18.00 -3.98
C LEU A 227 1.96 16.83 -3.47
N THR A 228 3.00 17.15 -2.73
CA THR A 228 3.83 16.18 -2.01
C THR A 228 3.51 16.27 -0.51
N PHE A 229 3.40 15.14 0.15
CA PHE A 229 3.07 15.02 1.56
C PHE A 229 4.17 14.24 2.28
N ILE A 230 4.67 14.79 3.38
CA ILE A 230 5.73 14.19 4.19
C ILE A 230 5.16 13.87 5.59
N PRO A 231 4.91 12.59 5.94
CA PRO A 231 4.42 12.23 7.27
C PRO A 231 5.47 12.51 8.35
N THR A 232 5.06 13.15 9.45
CA THR A 232 5.96 13.59 10.54
C THR A 232 6.47 12.41 11.40
N ASP A 233 5.71 11.33 11.47
CA ASP A 233 6.02 10.13 12.26
C ASP A 233 7.01 9.18 11.57
N SER A 234 7.44 9.51 10.35
CA SER A 234 8.14 8.58 9.47
C SER A 234 9.56 8.99 9.08
N LEU A 235 10.20 9.83 9.89
CA LEU A 235 11.56 10.26 9.64
C LEU A 235 12.57 9.25 10.23
N TRP A 236 13.62 8.92 9.48
CA TRP A 236 14.75 8.11 9.94
C TRP A 236 16.06 8.65 9.38
N ILE A 237 17.20 8.11 9.79
CA ILE A 237 18.49 8.50 9.24
C ILE A 237 19.07 7.39 8.40
N SER A 238 19.44 7.71 7.17
CA SER A 238 20.30 6.85 6.36
C SER A 238 21.74 7.32 6.48
N ALA A 239 22.65 6.43 6.85
CA ALA A 239 24.08 6.71 6.97
C ALA A 239 24.89 5.67 6.19
N ASP A 240 25.76 6.14 5.30
CA ASP A 240 26.57 5.27 4.46
C ASP A 240 27.94 5.04 5.12
N TYR A 241 28.24 3.78 5.42
CA TYR A 241 29.48 3.35 6.07
C TYR A 241 30.33 2.49 5.13
N ARG A 242 31.65 2.50 5.30
CA ARG A 242 32.55 1.56 4.60
C ARG A 242 32.22 0.12 5.01
N GLU A 243 32.29 -0.83 4.08
CA GLU A 243 31.96 -2.25 4.32
C GLU A 243 32.69 -2.85 5.54
N LYS A 244 33.99 -2.55 5.70
CA LYS A 244 34.78 -3.02 6.85
C LYS A 244 34.18 -2.60 8.21
N ALA A 245 33.55 -1.42 8.26
CA ALA A 245 32.93 -0.88 9.47
C ALA A 245 31.61 -1.58 9.81
N THR A 246 30.85 -2.00 8.80
CA THR A 246 29.53 -2.64 9.00
C THR A 246 29.62 -4.11 9.42
N SER A 247 30.81 -4.71 9.38
CA SER A 247 31.06 -6.12 9.75
C SER A 247 30.66 -6.47 11.19
N LYS A 248 30.74 -5.51 12.11
CA LYS A 248 30.37 -5.68 13.53
C LYS A 248 29.05 -5.02 13.89
N MET A 249 28.35 -4.39 12.93
CA MET A 249 27.10 -3.68 13.21
C MET A 249 25.93 -4.65 13.27
N ASN A 250 25.20 -4.62 14.39
CA ASN A 250 23.97 -5.38 14.59
C ASN A 250 22.80 -4.43 14.89
N LYS A 251 21.58 -4.92 14.66
CA LYS A 251 20.36 -4.20 15.08
C LYS A 251 20.38 -3.95 16.59
N GLY A 252 19.92 -2.77 17.00
CA GLY A 252 19.82 -2.33 18.39
C GLY A 252 21.10 -1.72 18.97
N MET A 253 22.19 -1.63 18.19
CA MET A 253 23.40 -0.95 18.65
C MET A 253 23.16 0.54 18.89
N LYS A 254 23.80 1.08 19.93
CA LYS A 254 23.77 2.50 20.26
C LYS A 254 24.48 3.30 19.16
N ALA A 255 23.84 4.36 18.72
CA ALA A 255 24.39 5.36 17.83
C ALA A 255 24.16 6.75 18.41
N GLU A 256 24.98 7.69 17.98
CA GLU A 256 24.83 9.10 18.30
C GLU A 256 24.90 9.91 17.01
N VAL A 257 24.12 10.98 16.97
CA VAL A 257 23.95 11.80 15.78
C VAL A 257 24.06 13.27 16.12
N ALA A 258 24.90 13.98 15.36
CA ALA A 258 24.96 15.42 15.35
C ALA A 258 24.37 15.92 14.03
N TYR A 259 23.29 16.69 14.09
CA TYR A 259 22.68 17.29 12.89
C TYR A 259 23.36 18.62 12.57
N ASP A 260 23.54 18.91 11.29
CA ASP A 260 24.09 20.21 10.84
C ASP A 260 23.11 21.35 11.22
N ALA A 261 21.81 21.06 11.22
CA ALA A 261 20.76 22.03 11.57
C ALA A 261 20.65 22.34 13.09
N MET A 262 21.32 21.56 13.96
CA MET A 262 21.25 21.68 15.41
C MET A 262 22.65 21.57 16.03
N PRO A 263 23.51 22.58 15.83
CA PRO A 263 24.90 22.54 16.28
C PRO A 263 25.00 22.63 17.81
N GLY A 264 25.93 21.87 18.39
CA GLY A 264 26.16 21.74 19.84
C GLY A 264 25.31 20.67 20.54
N GLU A 265 24.35 20.06 19.83
CA GLU A 265 23.49 18.99 20.35
C GLU A 265 23.87 17.64 19.74
N VAL A 266 23.73 16.56 20.52
CA VAL A 266 23.97 15.17 20.07
C VAL A 266 22.79 14.32 20.52
N PHE A 267 22.23 13.56 19.58
CA PHE A 267 21.01 12.80 19.79
C PHE A 267 21.30 11.30 19.83
N PRO A 268 20.77 10.57 20.82
CA PRO A 268 20.90 9.12 20.90
C PRO A 268 19.95 8.45 19.90
N LEU A 269 20.48 7.58 19.05
CA LEU A 269 19.73 6.76 18.10
C LEU A 269 20.11 5.29 18.25
N THR A 270 19.36 4.42 17.58
CA THR A 270 19.67 2.99 17.50
C THR A 270 19.73 2.52 16.05
N VAL A 271 20.59 1.54 15.79
CA VAL A 271 20.67 0.90 14.49
C VAL A 271 19.43 0.02 14.29
N GLU A 272 18.62 0.34 13.29
CA GLU A 272 17.42 -0.44 12.97
C GLU A 272 17.73 -1.56 11.98
N SER A 273 18.41 -1.20 10.90
CA SER A 273 18.70 -2.13 9.81
C SER A 273 19.92 -1.70 8.98
N ARG A 274 20.38 -2.62 8.14
CA ARG A 274 21.44 -2.41 7.18
C ARG A 274 20.97 -2.94 5.83
N ASP A 275 21.26 -2.21 4.76
CA ASP A 275 20.95 -2.66 3.41
C ASP A 275 21.84 -3.86 3.04
N TYR A 276 21.28 -4.86 2.36
CA TYR A 276 22.00 -6.08 1.96
C TYR A 276 22.50 -6.04 0.52
N GLY A 277 22.32 -4.92 -0.17
CA GLY A 277 22.71 -4.76 -1.56
C GLY A 277 22.92 -3.29 -1.92
N VAL A 278 23.65 -3.11 -3.01
CA VAL A 278 23.95 -1.81 -3.61
C VAL A 278 23.61 -1.89 -5.09
N ALA A 279 23.09 -0.81 -5.67
CA ALA A 279 22.68 -0.82 -7.08
C ALA A 279 23.83 -1.21 -8.03
N SER A 280 25.09 -0.91 -7.68
CA SER A 280 26.27 -1.30 -8.46
C SER A 280 26.48 -2.82 -8.56
N ALA A 281 25.91 -3.61 -7.64
CA ALA A 281 25.95 -5.07 -7.67
C ALA A 281 24.71 -5.69 -8.35
N GLN A 282 23.76 -4.86 -8.81
CA GLN A 282 22.54 -5.35 -9.44
C GLN A 282 22.80 -5.73 -10.90
N GLN A 283 22.78 -7.03 -11.19
CA GLN A 283 22.81 -7.55 -12.55
C GLN A 283 21.37 -7.68 -13.07
N LYS A 284 21.06 -7.05 -14.20
CA LYS A 284 19.78 -7.27 -14.89
C LYS A 284 19.85 -8.61 -15.61
N ALA A 285 18.87 -9.48 -15.39
CA ALA A 285 18.73 -10.71 -16.14
C ALA A 285 18.42 -10.37 -17.62
N ASN A 286 19.44 -10.46 -18.47
CA ASN A 286 19.38 -10.06 -19.89
C ASN A 286 19.83 -11.20 -20.84
N GLY A 287 19.98 -12.42 -20.32
CA GLY A 287 20.43 -13.59 -21.08
C GLY A 287 21.92 -13.58 -21.47
N GLN A 288 22.68 -12.56 -21.07
CA GLN A 288 24.14 -12.51 -21.24
C GLN A 288 24.85 -13.17 -20.06
N LEU A 289 26.07 -13.67 -20.31
CA LEU A 289 26.94 -14.16 -19.24
C LEU A 289 27.39 -12.99 -18.35
N SER A 290 27.58 -13.27 -17.06
CA SER A 290 28.11 -12.28 -16.11
C SER A 290 29.48 -11.79 -16.58
N SER A 291 29.63 -10.49 -16.77
CA SER A 291 30.92 -9.85 -17.00
C SER A 291 31.67 -9.67 -15.69
N VAL A 292 32.97 -9.96 -15.69
CA VAL A 292 33.85 -9.64 -14.56
C VAL A 292 34.25 -8.17 -14.64
N GLU A 293 34.17 -7.45 -13.52
CA GLU A 293 34.65 -6.07 -13.43
C GLU A 293 36.19 -6.06 -13.44
N VAL A 294 36.81 -5.48 -14.47
CA VAL A 294 38.26 -5.34 -14.58
C VAL A 294 38.65 -3.91 -14.20
N SER A 295 39.44 -3.75 -13.14
CA SER A 295 39.93 -2.45 -12.66
C SER A 295 41.45 -2.40 -12.69
N ASN A 296 42.00 -1.31 -13.23
CA ASN A 296 43.45 -1.05 -13.27
C ASN A 296 43.97 -0.35 -12.00
N ARG A 297 43.15 -0.26 -10.93
CA ARG A 297 43.54 0.40 -9.68
C ARG A 297 44.30 -0.56 -8.76
N TRP A 298 45.47 -0.14 -8.29
CA TRP A 298 46.28 -0.88 -7.31
C TRP A 298 45.67 -0.89 -5.89
N VAL A 299 44.81 0.10 -5.57
CA VAL A 299 43.95 0.11 -4.37
C VAL A 299 42.50 0.20 -4.81
N ARG A 300 41.67 -0.74 -4.31
CA ARG A 300 40.23 -0.76 -4.57
C ARG A 300 39.53 0.36 -3.80
N ASP A 301 38.52 0.96 -4.41
CA ASP A 301 37.66 1.90 -3.71
C ASP A 301 36.90 1.19 -2.58
N ALA A 302 36.71 1.89 -1.47
CA ALA A 302 35.94 1.36 -0.37
C ALA A 302 34.45 1.30 -0.76
N GLN A 303 33.92 0.08 -0.85
CA GLN A 303 32.48 -0.14 -0.97
C GLN A 303 31.78 0.38 0.29
N ARG A 304 30.61 0.97 0.10
CA ARG A 304 29.77 1.48 1.18
C ARG A 304 28.45 0.76 1.24
N VAL A 305 27.95 0.63 2.46
CA VAL A 305 26.67 0.03 2.78
C VAL A 305 25.88 1.02 3.62
N ARG A 306 24.61 1.19 3.27
CA ARG A 306 23.70 2.04 4.01
C ARG A 306 23.23 1.34 5.28
N VAL A 307 23.25 2.09 6.37
CA VAL A 307 22.70 1.71 7.67
C VAL A 307 21.58 2.68 7.99
N ASN A 308 20.43 2.15 8.38
CA ASN A 308 19.26 2.93 8.76
C ASN A 308 19.18 2.99 10.28
N LEU A 309 19.04 4.20 10.81
CA LEU A 309 18.96 4.47 12.24
C LEU A 309 17.62 5.10 12.58
N ILE A 310 17.08 4.71 13.73
CA ILE A 310 15.83 5.25 14.28
C ILE A 310 16.09 5.91 15.62
N SER A 311 15.26 6.88 15.95
CA SER A 311 15.22 7.53 17.25
C SER A 311 14.06 6.93 18.06
N SER A 312 14.22 6.83 19.38
CA SER A 312 13.12 6.48 20.29
C SER A 312 12.12 7.62 20.44
N GLU A 313 12.58 8.86 20.24
CA GLU A 313 11.75 10.07 20.25
C GLU A 313 11.51 10.57 18.83
N SER A 314 10.38 11.25 18.61
CA SER A 314 10.09 11.88 17.33
C SER A 314 11.19 12.90 16.99
N LEU A 315 11.65 12.87 15.73
CA LEU A 315 12.67 13.79 15.25
C LEU A 315 12.17 15.22 15.31
N SER A 316 13.05 16.15 15.68
CA SER A 316 12.72 17.57 15.82
C SER A 316 12.07 18.11 14.55
N PRO A 317 11.00 18.94 14.64
CA PRO A 317 10.34 19.55 13.48
C PRO A 317 11.24 20.52 12.71
N ARG A 318 12.42 20.86 13.24
CA ARG A 318 13.45 21.65 12.55
C ARG A 318 14.17 20.84 11.47
N LEU A 319 14.09 19.51 11.52
CA LEU A 319 14.69 18.62 10.55
C LEU A 319 13.72 18.41 9.38
N PHE A 320 14.25 18.45 8.17
CA PHE A 320 13.54 18.14 6.93
C PHE A 320 14.20 16.97 6.20
N VAL A 321 13.45 16.30 5.32
CA VAL A 321 13.99 15.23 4.46
C VAL A 321 15.15 15.79 3.62
N GLY A 322 16.33 15.20 3.78
CA GLY A 322 17.57 15.67 3.16
C GLY A 322 18.51 16.44 4.11
N SER A 323 18.08 16.74 5.35
CA SER A 323 18.95 17.32 6.37
C SER A 323 20.19 16.47 6.57
N ARG A 324 21.36 17.10 6.63
CA ARG A 324 22.64 16.43 6.79
C ARG A 324 22.91 16.15 8.26
N ALA A 325 23.63 15.06 8.49
CA ALA A 325 24.08 14.71 9.83
C ALA A 325 25.43 13.99 9.80
N THR A 326 26.07 13.99 10.96
CA THR A 326 27.22 13.12 11.26
C THR A 326 26.76 12.06 12.25
N VAL A 327 27.03 10.79 11.94
CA VAL A 327 26.60 9.64 12.75
C VAL A 327 27.83 8.87 13.21
N ILE A 328 27.82 8.48 14.48
CA ILE A 328 28.77 7.54 15.05
C ILE A 328 28.01 6.33 15.61
N ILE A 329 28.52 5.12 15.39
CA ILE A 329 27.95 3.87 15.92
C ILE A 329 28.96 3.22 16.86
N TYR A 330 28.51 2.74 18.01
CA TYR A 330 29.35 2.05 18.98
C TYR A 330 29.24 0.53 18.81
N THR A 331 30.30 -0.10 18.28
CA THR A 331 30.33 -1.57 18.01
C THR A 331 31.23 -2.33 18.99
N SER A 332 31.93 -1.62 19.86
CA SER A 332 33.07 -2.15 20.61
C SER A 332 32.71 -2.75 21.98
N GLY A 333 31.72 -2.17 22.67
CA GLY A 333 31.42 -2.48 24.07
C GLY A 333 32.52 -2.04 25.06
N ASN A 334 33.57 -1.37 24.58
CA ASN A 334 34.67 -0.87 25.40
C ASN A 334 34.43 0.59 25.78
N ASN A 335 34.17 0.82 27.07
CA ASN A 335 33.85 2.15 27.60
C ASN A 335 34.85 3.24 27.16
N ILE A 336 36.16 2.96 27.17
CA ILE A 336 37.18 3.97 26.83
C ILE A 336 37.05 4.46 25.37
N ILE A 337 36.87 3.54 24.43
CA ILE A 337 36.79 3.89 23.00
C ILE A 337 35.48 4.60 22.72
N ASP A 338 34.41 4.17 23.38
CA ASP A 338 33.10 4.79 23.28
C ASP A 338 33.10 6.22 23.86
N TYR A 339 33.81 6.48 24.96
CA TYR A 339 34.03 7.83 25.51
C TYR A 339 34.79 8.75 24.55
N ILE A 340 35.83 8.24 23.90
CA ILE A 340 36.58 9.02 22.89
C ILE A 340 35.66 9.32 21.70
N GLY A 341 34.89 8.33 21.24
CA GLY A 341 33.92 8.51 20.16
C GLY A 341 32.85 9.55 20.49
N HIS A 342 32.30 9.51 21.71
CA HIS A 342 31.36 10.53 22.21
C HIS A 342 32.00 11.93 22.22
N SER A 343 33.21 12.06 22.77
CA SER A 343 33.93 13.33 22.81
C SER A 343 34.16 13.89 21.41
N LEU A 344 34.44 13.02 20.44
CA LEU A 344 34.63 13.38 19.04
C LEU A 344 33.35 13.91 18.40
N ILE A 345 32.21 13.22 18.57
CA ILE A 345 30.94 13.67 17.97
C ILE A 345 30.43 14.96 18.63
N VAL A 346 30.66 15.15 19.93
CA VAL A 346 30.36 16.42 20.62
C VAL A 346 31.22 17.55 20.02
N MET A 347 32.53 17.33 19.87
CA MET A 347 33.41 18.31 19.23
C MET A 347 32.96 18.65 17.80
N ILE A 348 32.58 17.64 17.01
CA ILE A 348 32.06 17.83 15.64
C ILE A 348 30.75 18.62 15.65
N SER A 349 29.85 18.34 16.60
CA SER A 349 28.61 19.07 16.75
C SER A 349 28.85 20.57 17.00
N TYR A 350 29.88 20.94 17.75
CA TYR A 350 30.30 22.34 17.88
C TYR A 350 30.95 22.89 16.60
N LEU A 351 31.67 22.08 15.84
CA LEU A 351 32.24 22.51 14.56
C LEU A 351 31.17 22.85 13.50
N HIS A 352 29.95 22.30 13.62
CA HIS A 352 28.83 22.68 12.77
C HIS A 352 28.40 24.16 12.95
N TYR A 353 28.86 24.88 13.98
CA TYR A 353 28.68 26.34 14.05
C TYR A 353 29.53 27.11 13.02
N ILE A 354 30.59 26.50 12.48
CA ILE A 354 31.61 27.17 11.66
C ILE A 354 31.27 27.13 10.17
N TYR A 355 30.45 26.19 9.69
CA TYR A 355 30.13 26.05 8.27
C TYR A 355 28.67 25.73 7.99
#